data_AF-A0A026X0B5-F1
#
_entry.id   AF-A0A026X0B5-F1
#
_cell.length_a   1.000
_cell.length_b   1.000
_cell.length_c   1.000
_cell.angle_alpha   90.00
_cell.angle_beta   90.00
_cell.angle_gamma   90.00
#
_symmetry.space_group_name_H-M   'P 1'
#
loop_
_entity.id
_entity.type
_entity.pdbx_description
1 polymer ?
#
loop_
_entity_poly.entity_id
_entity_poly.type
_entity_poly.pdbx_seq_one_letter_code
_entity_poly.pdbx_strand_id
1 'polypeptide(L)'
;MSSPSLKDLPKVALDLKSELEGFNHGCMKKAATAEKNVLPSAEDVRQERQHSELIHGLETFKPDQLKHADTKEKIVLPNAKDVAAEKTQQTLIAGIEKFDTASLKHTETQEKNPLPDKDAIQREKGKQQLISGIENFDPAKLKHAETLEKNPLPTKEGSYPLSISALKNSKMRVRHSQHRYVIRYSDRRRESSRLEELPKEERKEGTGTARLVASSIFYIRDIL
;
A
#
# COMPACT_ATOMS: atom_id res chain seq x y z
N MET A 1 -21.77 -36.04 47.51
CA MET A 1 -21.36 -37.25 46.77
C MET A 1 -20.96 -38.30 47.79
N SER A 2 -21.73 -39.37 47.94
CA SER A 2 -21.45 -40.42 48.93
C SER A 2 -20.19 -41.18 48.54
N SER A 3 -19.25 -41.37 49.47
CA SER A 3 -18.10 -42.25 49.26
C SER A 3 -18.60 -43.67 48.97
N PRO A 4 -18.06 -44.38 47.96
CA PRO A 4 -18.50 -45.73 47.63
C PRO A 4 -18.29 -46.67 48.82
N SER A 5 -19.26 -47.54 49.07
CA SER A 5 -19.20 -48.50 50.17
C SER A 5 -18.19 -49.63 49.85
N LEU A 6 -17.63 -50.29 50.86
CA LEU A 6 -16.60 -51.34 50.69
C LEU A 6 -17.01 -52.46 49.72
N LYS A 7 -18.32 -52.67 49.54
CA LYS A 7 -18.88 -53.68 48.63
C LYS A 7 -18.88 -53.25 47.16
N ASP A 8 -18.81 -51.95 46.90
CA ASP A 8 -18.93 -51.35 45.57
C ASP A 8 -17.56 -51.05 44.93
N LEU A 9 -16.46 -51.26 45.66
CA LEU A 9 -15.12 -51.15 45.11
C LEU A 9 -14.80 -52.37 44.24
N PRO A 10 -14.13 -52.19 43.09
CA PRO A 10 -13.67 -53.29 42.27
C PRO A 10 -12.76 -54.20 43.10
N LYS A 11 -13.11 -55.49 43.19
CA LYS A 11 -12.29 -56.48 43.90
C LYS A 11 -11.00 -56.69 43.10
N VAL A 12 -9.86 -56.30 43.68
CA VAL A 12 -8.54 -56.61 43.14
C VAL A 12 -8.45 -58.13 43.00
N ALA A 13 -8.09 -58.61 41.80
CA ALA A 13 -7.91 -60.03 41.56
C ALA A 13 -6.92 -60.60 42.59
N LEU A 14 -7.21 -61.79 43.12
CA LEU A 14 -6.41 -62.42 44.18
C LEU A 14 -4.91 -62.53 43.80
N ASP A 15 -4.66 -62.71 42.51
CA ASP A 15 -3.32 -62.79 41.94
C ASP A 15 -2.55 -61.46 42.10
N LEU A 16 -3.18 -60.32 41.77
CA LEU A 16 -2.59 -58.99 41.97
C LEU A 16 -2.36 -58.66 43.43
N LYS A 17 -3.26 -59.08 44.33
CA LYS A 17 -3.13 -58.84 45.77
C LYS A 17 -1.91 -59.58 46.34
N SER A 18 -1.69 -60.82 45.90
CA SER A 18 -0.55 -61.64 46.29
C SER A 18 0.76 -61.08 45.73
N GLU A 19 0.74 -60.59 44.49
CA GLU A 19 1.92 -60.00 43.83
C GLU A 19 2.31 -58.64 44.43
N LEU A 20 1.33 -57.85 44.89
CA LEU A 20 1.57 -56.61 45.63
C LEU A 20 2.07 -56.86 47.07
N GLU A 21 1.55 -57.89 47.75
CA GLU A 21 2.02 -58.27 49.09
C GLU A 21 3.43 -58.90 49.07
N GLY A 22 3.78 -59.58 47.97
CA GLY A 22 5.13 -60.09 47.70
C GLY A 22 6.07 -59.06 47.06
N PHE A 23 5.61 -57.83 46.78
CA PHE A 23 6.41 -56.82 46.10
C PHE A 23 7.55 -56.33 47.00
N ASN A 24 8.76 -56.80 46.73
CA ASN A 24 9.94 -56.38 47.45
C ASN A 24 10.46 -55.03 46.91
N HIS A 25 10.21 -53.94 47.64
CA HIS A 25 10.73 -52.60 47.33
C HIS A 25 12.28 -52.53 47.24
N GLY A 26 12.99 -53.53 47.77
CA GLY A 26 14.43 -53.70 47.62
C GLY A 26 14.87 -54.10 46.20
N CYS A 27 13.96 -54.66 45.39
CA CYS A 27 14.20 -54.99 43.98
C CYS A 27 14.01 -53.78 43.05
N MET A 28 13.49 -52.65 43.57
CA MET A 28 13.45 -51.40 42.81
C MET A 28 14.86 -50.86 42.65
N LYS A 29 15.24 -50.51 41.42
CA LYS A 29 16.50 -49.81 41.16
C LYS A 29 16.52 -48.52 41.98
N LYS A 30 17.47 -48.40 42.91
CA LYS A 30 17.68 -47.15 43.65
C LYS A 30 18.14 -46.09 42.65
N ALA A 31 17.36 -45.03 42.48
CA ALA A 31 17.80 -43.85 41.74
C ALA A 31 18.76 -43.07 42.65
N ALA A 32 20.04 -42.98 42.26
CA ALA A 32 21.00 -42.17 42.97
C ALA A 32 20.69 -40.69 42.72
N THR A 33 20.21 -39.98 43.74
CA THR A 33 20.10 -38.52 43.72
C THR A 33 21.47 -37.92 44.04
N ALA A 34 22.22 -37.55 43.01
CA ALA A 34 23.44 -36.77 43.17
C ALA A 34 23.08 -35.28 43.32
N GLU A 35 23.24 -34.73 44.53
CA GLU A 35 23.21 -33.29 44.76
C GLU A 35 24.45 -32.67 44.10
N LYS A 36 24.25 -31.97 42.99
CA LYS A 36 25.35 -31.37 42.22
C LYS A 36 25.77 -30.05 42.87
N ASN A 37 26.48 -30.12 44.00
CA ASN A 37 27.17 -28.97 44.58
C ASN A 37 28.41 -28.64 43.74
N VAL A 38 28.20 -27.98 42.61
CA VAL A 38 29.30 -27.48 41.76
C VAL A 38 29.88 -26.27 42.44
N LEU A 39 31.15 -26.35 42.82
CA LEU A 39 31.90 -25.18 43.25
C LEU A 39 32.03 -24.20 42.07
N PRO A 40 32.01 -22.87 42.31
CA PRO A 40 32.28 -21.89 41.26
C PRO A 40 33.57 -22.26 40.52
N SER A 41 33.55 -22.18 39.20
CA SER A 41 34.74 -22.44 38.41
C SER A 41 35.77 -21.32 38.61
N ALA A 42 37.03 -21.59 38.28
CA ALA A 42 38.07 -20.56 38.30
C ALA A 42 37.75 -19.38 37.37
N GLU A 43 36.98 -19.63 36.31
CA GLU A 43 36.49 -18.58 35.40
C GLU A 43 35.44 -17.70 36.08
N ASP A 44 34.48 -18.31 36.78
CA ASP A 44 33.40 -17.58 37.48
C ASP A 44 33.99 -16.62 38.52
N VAL A 45 34.96 -17.09 39.31
CA VAL A 45 35.65 -16.27 40.30
C VAL A 45 36.46 -15.15 39.66
N ARG A 46 37.07 -15.40 38.50
CA ARG A 46 37.85 -14.39 37.77
C ARG A 46 36.93 -13.28 37.22
N GLN A 47 35.80 -13.66 36.64
CA GLN A 47 34.81 -12.71 36.14
C GLN A 47 34.20 -11.87 37.26
N GLU A 48 33.87 -12.50 38.39
CA GLU A 48 33.36 -11.80 39.56
C GLU A 48 34.36 -10.78 40.11
N ARG A 49 35.66 -11.12 40.15
CA ARG A 49 36.72 -10.18 40.54
C ARG A 49 36.82 -9.01 39.57
N GLN A 50 36.83 -9.27 38.26
CA GLN A 50 36.87 -8.21 37.26
C GLN A 50 35.66 -7.27 37.35
N HIS A 51 34.47 -7.84 37.54
CA HIS A 51 33.24 -7.06 37.74
C HIS A 51 33.33 -6.21 39.01
N SER A 52 33.77 -6.80 40.13
CA SER A 52 33.89 -6.11 41.42
C SER A 52 34.90 -4.96 41.36
N GLU A 53 36.04 -5.16 40.69
CA GLU A 53 37.05 -4.12 40.48
C GLU A 53 36.51 -2.96 39.65
N LEU A 54 35.73 -3.24 38.60
CA LEU A 54 35.09 -2.22 37.78
C LEU A 54 34.10 -1.38 38.60
N ILE A 55 33.20 -2.03 39.35
CA ILE A 55 32.21 -1.35 40.18
C ILE A 55 32.91 -0.48 41.22
N HIS A 56 33.92 -1.01 41.91
CA HIS A 56 34.68 -0.25 42.89
C HIS A 56 35.39 0.97 42.29
N GLY A 57 35.94 0.81 41.07
CA GLY A 57 36.53 1.91 40.32
C GLY A 57 35.54 3.03 40.00
N LEU A 58 34.28 2.70 39.70
CA LEU A 58 33.20 3.66 39.47
C LEU A 58 32.73 4.31 40.77
N GLU A 59 32.59 3.56 41.86
CA GLU A 59 32.19 4.09 43.18
C GLU A 59 33.23 5.07 43.73
N THR A 60 34.50 4.79 43.51
CA THR A 60 35.62 5.63 43.98
C THR A 60 36.02 6.71 42.97
N PHE A 61 35.37 6.74 41.81
CA PHE A 61 35.66 7.70 40.76
C PHE A 61 35.40 9.13 41.25
N LYS A 62 36.39 10.02 41.08
CA LYS A 62 36.27 11.43 41.45
C LYS A 62 35.95 12.26 40.20
N PRO A 63 34.74 12.81 40.06
CA PRO A 63 34.34 13.60 38.90
C PRO A 63 35.25 14.81 38.65
N ASP A 64 35.89 15.34 39.68
CA ASP A 64 36.84 16.47 39.59
C ASP A 64 38.10 16.16 38.77
N GLN A 65 38.37 14.88 38.48
CA GLN A 65 39.46 14.46 37.60
C GLN A 65 39.09 14.51 36.12
N LEU A 66 37.80 14.72 35.80
CA LEU A 66 37.38 14.90 34.42
C LEU A 66 37.97 16.21 33.87
N LYS A 67 38.54 16.13 32.67
CA LYS A 67 39.02 17.31 31.96
C LYS A 67 37.83 18.22 31.66
N HIS A 68 37.99 19.51 31.87
CA HIS A 68 36.97 20.48 31.50
C HIS A 68 36.73 20.42 29.99
N ALA A 69 35.46 20.37 29.59
CA ALA A 69 35.03 20.39 28.21
C ALA A 69 34.15 21.62 27.99
N ASP A 70 34.58 22.52 27.10
CA ASP A 70 33.79 23.68 26.70
C ASP A 70 32.63 23.25 25.79
N THR A 71 31.42 23.14 26.35
CA THR A 71 30.22 22.87 25.59
C THR A 71 29.62 24.17 25.04
N LYS A 72 29.66 24.35 23.71
CA LYS A 72 28.99 25.48 23.04
C LYS A 72 27.53 25.13 22.75
N GLU A 73 26.63 25.48 23.66
CA GLU A 73 25.19 25.41 23.42
C GLU A 73 24.74 26.61 22.59
N LYS A 74 24.19 26.37 21.39
CA LYS A 74 23.70 27.44 20.50
C LYS A 74 22.22 27.68 20.76
N ILE A 75 21.90 28.42 21.82
CA ILE A 75 20.55 28.96 22.03
C ILE A 75 20.38 30.15 21.08
N VAL A 76 19.70 29.94 19.95
CA VAL A 76 19.35 31.03 19.04
C VAL A 76 18.08 31.68 19.56
N LEU A 77 18.16 32.92 20.01
CA LEU A 77 16.97 33.70 20.33
C LEU A 77 16.17 33.97 19.05
N PRO A 78 14.83 33.98 19.11
CA PRO A 78 14.01 34.43 18.00
C PRO A 78 14.47 35.80 17.53
N ASN A 79 14.68 35.95 16.22
CA ASN A 79 15.11 37.22 15.66
C ASN A 79 13.89 38.11 15.37
N ALA A 80 14.12 39.39 15.04
CA ALA A 80 13.04 40.34 14.76
C ALA A 80 12.11 39.92 13.60
N LYS A 81 12.62 39.14 12.62
CA LYS A 81 11.82 38.60 11.52
C LYS A 81 10.86 37.52 12.01
N ASP A 82 11.31 36.67 12.94
CA ASP A 82 10.49 35.59 13.50
C ASP A 82 9.29 36.19 14.26
N VAL A 83 9.54 37.19 15.11
CA VAL A 83 8.50 37.92 15.86
C VAL A 83 7.55 38.67 14.93
N ALA A 84 8.06 39.30 13.87
CA ALA A 84 7.23 39.99 12.89
C ALA A 84 6.31 39.03 12.11
N ALA A 85 6.83 37.85 11.75
CA ALA A 85 6.06 36.81 11.09
C ALA A 85 4.95 36.29 12.00
N GLU A 86 5.26 36.01 13.27
CA GLU A 86 4.29 35.54 14.26
C GLU A 86 3.16 36.58 14.48
N LYS A 87 3.51 37.86 14.62
CA LYS A 87 2.51 38.94 14.76
C LYS A 87 1.59 39.04 13.55
N THR A 88 2.13 38.84 12.34
CA THR A 88 1.36 38.85 11.10
C THR A 88 0.39 37.66 11.06
N GLN A 89 0.85 36.47 11.41
CA GLN A 89 0.01 35.26 11.49
C GLN A 89 -1.11 35.43 12.52
N GLN A 90 -0.79 35.96 13.70
CA GLN A 90 -1.76 36.18 14.76
C GLN A 90 -2.84 37.20 14.34
N THR A 91 -2.45 38.25 13.62
CA THR A 91 -3.41 39.23 13.07
C THR A 91 -4.34 38.59 12.03
N LEU A 92 -3.81 37.73 11.17
CA LEU A 92 -4.60 37.01 10.18
C LEU A 92 -5.63 36.07 10.84
N ILE A 93 -5.19 35.29 11.83
CA ILE A 93 -6.05 34.36 12.57
C ILE A 93 -7.16 35.14 13.28
N ALA A 94 -6.82 36.21 13.99
CA ALA A 94 -7.82 37.05 14.66
C ALA A 94 -8.81 37.69 13.68
N GLY A 95 -8.36 38.02 12.47
CA GLY A 95 -9.22 38.53 11.39
C GLY A 95 -10.21 37.48 10.89
N ILE A 96 -9.77 36.22 10.76
CA ILE A 96 -10.63 35.09 10.35
C ILE A 96 -11.64 34.76 11.47
N GLU A 97 -11.20 34.72 12.73
CA GLU A 97 -12.09 34.45 13.87
C GLU A 97 -13.20 35.49 14.01
N LYS A 98 -12.90 36.75 13.71
CA LYS A 98 -13.86 37.86 13.79
C LYS A 98 -14.56 38.14 12.46
N PHE A 99 -14.36 37.31 11.44
CA PHE A 99 -14.94 37.51 10.14
C PHE A 99 -16.46 37.36 10.19
N ASP A 100 -17.18 38.43 9.86
CA ASP A 100 -18.63 38.42 9.77
C ASP A 100 -19.09 37.74 8.47
N THR A 101 -19.64 36.53 8.59
CA THR A 101 -20.16 35.77 7.45
C THR A 101 -21.38 36.42 6.81
N ALA A 102 -22.10 37.30 7.52
CA ALA A 102 -23.21 38.07 6.95
C ALA A 102 -22.73 39.14 5.94
N SER A 103 -21.45 39.50 5.97
CA SER A 103 -20.84 40.40 4.98
C SER A 103 -20.58 39.74 3.63
N LEU A 104 -20.73 38.40 3.53
CA LEU A 104 -20.60 37.68 2.26
C LEU A 104 -21.77 38.04 1.33
N LYS A 105 -21.45 38.35 0.07
CA LYS A 105 -22.46 38.61 -0.95
C LYS A 105 -23.26 37.34 -1.20
N HIS A 106 -24.58 37.47 -1.26
CA HIS A 106 -25.45 36.37 -1.65
C HIS A 106 -25.13 35.94 -3.09
N THR A 107 -24.83 34.65 -3.26
CA THR A 107 -24.65 34.00 -4.55
C THR A 107 -25.66 32.86 -4.64
N GLU A 108 -26.46 32.84 -5.70
CA GLU A 108 -27.35 31.74 -6.02
C GLU A 108 -26.57 30.65 -6.77
N THR A 109 -26.41 29.48 -6.17
CA THR A 109 -25.73 28.32 -6.78
C THR A 109 -26.77 27.41 -7.45
N GLN A 110 -26.67 27.23 -8.77
CA GLN A 110 -27.51 26.30 -9.54
C GLN A 110 -26.85 24.91 -9.64
N GLU A 111 -27.22 23.99 -8.74
CA GLU A 111 -26.83 22.58 -8.85
C GLU A 111 -27.72 21.88 -9.89
N LYS A 112 -27.13 21.40 -10.99
CA LYS A 112 -27.86 20.62 -12.02
C LYS A 112 -27.71 19.13 -11.71
N ASN A 113 -28.77 18.52 -11.19
CA ASN A 113 -28.99 17.07 -11.21
C ASN A 113 -30.00 16.74 -12.32
N PRO A 114 -29.60 16.69 -13.61
CA PRO A 114 -30.52 16.36 -14.68
C PRO A 114 -31.03 14.93 -14.48
N LEU A 115 -32.35 14.77 -14.49
CA LEU A 115 -32.95 13.44 -14.55
C LEU A 115 -32.50 12.73 -15.84
N PRO A 116 -32.35 11.40 -15.83
CA PRO A 116 -32.06 10.66 -17.04
C PRO A 116 -33.16 10.92 -18.08
N ASP A 117 -32.76 11.17 -19.32
CA ASP A 117 -33.69 11.40 -20.42
C ASP A 117 -34.42 10.11 -20.83
N LYS A 118 -35.46 10.26 -21.67
CA LYS A 118 -36.27 9.13 -22.13
C LYS A 118 -35.44 8.08 -22.87
N ASP A 119 -34.40 8.52 -23.60
CA ASP A 119 -33.54 7.63 -24.38
C ASP A 119 -32.64 6.79 -23.47
N ALA A 120 -32.09 7.38 -22.40
CA ALA A 120 -31.31 6.68 -21.39
C ALA A 120 -32.17 5.63 -20.66
N ILE A 121 -33.40 5.99 -20.30
CA ILE A 121 -34.37 5.07 -19.68
C ILE A 121 -34.72 3.92 -20.64
N GLN A 122 -34.99 4.23 -21.91
CA GLN A 122 -35.35 3.21 -22.91
C GLN A 122 -34.18 2.27 -23.22
N ARG A 123 -32.95 2.81 -23.29
CA ARG A 123 -31.73 2.02 -23.47
C ARG A 123 -31.52 1.06 -22.32
N GLU A 124 -31.66 1.54 -21.08
CA GLU A 124 -31.53 0.70 -19.89
C GLU A 124 -32.62 -0.38 -19.83
N LYS A 125 -33.87 -0.02 -20.16
CA LYS A 125 -34.97 -0.99 -20.26
C LYS A 125 -34.69 -2.09 -21.29
N GLY A 126 -34.17 -1.73 -22.47
CA GLY A 126 -33.80 -2.69 -23.50
C GLY A 126 -32.65 -3.60 -23.06
N LYS A 127 -31.65 -3.06 -22.37
CA LYS A 127 -30.55 -3.83 -21.78
C LYS A 127 -31.06 -4.84 -20.75
N GLN A 128 -31.96 -4.42 -19.86
CA GLN A 128 -32.57 -5.31 -18.86
C GLN A 128 -33.36 -6.45 -19.52
N GLN A 129 -34.16 -6.14 -20.55
CA GLN A 129 -34.90 -7.16 -21.31
C GLN A 129 -33.99 -8.18 -21.99
N LEU A 130 -32.86 -7.73 -22.57
CA LEU A 130 -31.88 -8.62 -23.17
C LEU A 130 -31.25 -9.55 -22.12
N ILE A 131 -30.83 -9.00 -20.98
CA ILE A 131 -30.24 -9.78 -19.88
C ILE A 131 -31.24 -10.83 -19.39
N SER A 132 -32.49 -10.44 -19.10
CA SER A 132 -33.52 -11.38 -18.67
C SER A 132 -33.84 -12.44 -19.72
N GLY A 133 -33.78 -12.09 -21.01
CA GLY A 133 -33.96 -13.05 -22.10
C GLY A 133 -32.85 -14.10 -22.19
N ILE A 134 -31.60 -13.70 -21.90
CA ILE A 134 -30.46 -14.61 -21.84
C ILE A 134 -30.53 -15.49 -20.58
N GLU A 135 -30.82 -14.91 -19.41
CA GLU A 135 -30.91 -15.64 -18.14
C GLU A 135 -31.99 -16.72 -18.17
N ASN A 136 -33.12 -16.45 -18.83
CA ASN A 136 -34.24 -17.39 -18.93
C ASN A 136 -34.29 -18.14 -20.27
N PHE A 137 -33.19 -18.16 -21.02
CA PHE A 137 -33.15 -18.84 -22.31
C PHE A 137 -33.21 -20.37 -22.12
N ASP A 138 -34.21 -20.99 -22.74
CA ASP A 138 -34.38 -22.44 -22.73
C ASP A 138 -33.61 -23.08 -23.89
N PRO A 139 -32.51 -23.83 -23.62
CA PRO A 139 -31.70 -24.46 -24.65
C PRO A 139 -32.44 -25.55 -25.43
N ALA A 140 -33.56 -26.10 -24.91
CA ALA A 140 -34.38 -27.06 -25.65
C ALA A 140 -35.09 -26.43 -26.86
N LYS A 141 -35.17 -25.09 -26.94
CA LYS A 141 -35.70 -24.36 -28.09
C LYS A 141 -34.70 -24.23 -29.24
N LEU A 142 -33.44 -24.63 -29.05
CA LEU A 142 -32.46 -24.71 -30.13
C LEU A 142 -32.76 -25.90 -31.03
N LYS A 143 -32.89 -25.66 -32.33
CA LYS A 143 -33.02 -26.74 -33.32
C LYS A 143 -31.70 -27.52 -33.34
N HIS A 144 -31.79 -28.85 -33.40
CA HIS A 144 -30.61 -29.68 -33.60
C HIS A 144 -29.95 -29.32 -34.93
N ALA A 145 -28.68 -28.90 -34.88
CA ALA A 145 -27.86 -28.63 -36.05
C ALA A 145 -26.82 -29.74 -36.17
N GLU A 146 -26.98 -30.60 -37.17
CA GLU A 146 -26.02 -31.64 -37.48
C GLU A 146 -24.98 -31.05 -38.45
N THR A 147 -23.75 -30.85 -37.98
CA THR A 147 -22.67 -30.31 -38.80
C THR A 147 -22.02 -31.43 -39.61
N LEU A 148 -22.25 -31.44 -40.92
CA LEU A 148 -21.53 -32.34 -41.83
C LEU A 148 -20.16 -31.74 -42.20
N GLU A 149 -19.08 -32.38 -41.77
CA GLU A 149 -17.71 -32.06 -42.21
C GLU A 149 -17.52 -32.48 -43.67
N LYS A 150 -17.58 -31.51 -44.60
CA LYS A 150 -17.31 -31.73 -46.02
C LYS A 150 -15.79 -31.64 -46.28
N ASN A 151 -15.05 -32.65 -45.86
CA ASN A 151 -13.68 -32.88 -46.34
C ASN A 151 -13.64 -34.12 -47.26
N PRO A 152 -14.14 -34.03 -48.52
CA PRO A 152 -13.87 -35.10 -49.49
C PRO A 152 -12.37 -35.11 -49.81
N LEU A 153 -11.70 -36.22 -49.47
CA LEU A 153 -10.32 -36.48 -49.89
C LEU A 153 -10.25 -36.54 -51.42
N PRO A 154 -9.27 -35.89 -52.08
CA PRO A 154 -9.17 -35.90 -53.54
C PRO A 154 -8.97 -37.33 -54.07
N THR A 155 -9.88 -37.84 -54.91
CA THR A 155 -9.65 -39.05 -55.69
C THR A 155 -8.66 -38.79 -56.81
N LYS A 156 -7.79 -39.78 -57.06
CA LYS A 156 -6.84 -39.85 -58.18
C LYS A 156 -7.62 -39.73 -59.50
N GLU A 157 -6.98 -39.18 -60.55
CA GLU A 157 -7.56 -38.74 -61.84
C GLU A 157 -7.96 -37.25 -61.86
N GLY A 158 -6.95 -36.37 -61.87
CA GLY A 158 -7.15 -34.92 -61.99
C GLY A 158 -5.93 -34.07 -61.69
N SER A 159 -4.77 -34.45 -62.23
CA SER A 159 -3.56 -33.64 -62.18
C SER A 159 -3.67 -32.44 -63.15
N TYR A 160 -3.80 -31.22 -62.63
CA TYR A 160 -3.12 -30.05 -63.21
C TYR A 160 -2.61 -29.11 -62.09
N PRO A 161 -1.33 -28.70 -62.12
CA PRO A 161 -0.67 -28.02 -61.02
C PRO A 161 -0.98 -26.52 -61.06
N LEU A 162 -1.86 -26.03 -60.18
CA LEU A 162 -1.79 -24.61 -59.81
C LEU A 162 -0.56 -24.44 -58.93
N SER A 163 0.50 -23.92 -59.56
CA SER A 163 1.80 -23.67 -58.98
C SER A 163 1.68 -22.77 -57.73
N ILE A 164 2.49 -23.08 -56.72
CA ILE A 164 2.55 -22.42 -55.40
C ILE A 164 2.72 -20.88 -55.50
N SER A 165 3.12 -20.34 -56.65
CA SER A 165 3.22 -18.91 -56.93
C SER A 165 1.88 -18.18 -56.91
N ALA A 166 0.75 -18.83 -57.20
CA ALA A 166 -0.57 -18.18 -57.16
C ALA A 166 -1.01 -17.81 -55.73
N LEU A 167 -0.49 -18.48 -54.70
CA LEU A 167 -0.89 -18.25 -53.30
C LEU A 167 -0.12 -17.09 -52.62
N LYS A 168 0.96 -16.58 -53.24
CA LYS A 168 1.77 -15.49 -52.65
C LYS A 168 1.28 -14.07 -52.97
N ASN A 169 0.37 -13.90 -53.94
CA ASN A 169 -0.09 -12.58 -54.37
C ASN A 169 -1.45 -12.15 -53.80
N SER A 170 -2.06 -12.92 -52.90
CA SER A 170 -3.33 -12.56 -52.24
C SER A 170 -3.18 -11.97 -50.84
N LYS A 171 -1.94 -11.78 -50.35
CA LYS A 171 -1.67 -11.13 -49.06
C LYS A 171 -1.12 -9.72 -49.27
N MET A 172 -1.85 -8.74 -48.74
CA MET A 172 -1.40 -7.36 -48.45
C MET A 172 -1.45 -6.35 -49.60
N ARG A 173 -2.65 -5.82 -49.86
CA ARG A 173 -2.81 -4.41 -50.31
C ARG A 173 -3.97 -3.73 -49.58
N VAL A 174 -3.89 -3.67 -48.25
CA VAL A 174 -4.69 -2.73 -47.45
C VAL A 174 -3.89 -1.44 -47.34
N ARG A 175 -4.38 -0.39 -48.01
CA ARG A 175 -3.82 0.97 -47.93
C ARG A 175 -4.04 1.50 -46.51
N HIS A 176 -2.99 1.46 -45.70
CA HIS A 176 -3.00 2.07 -44.37
C HIS A 176 -2.76 3.58 -44.52
N SER A 177 -3.83 4.36 -44.44
CA SER A 177 -3.77 5.83 -44.37
C SER A 177 -3.29 6.23 -42.98
N GLN A 178 -2.01 6.61 -42.88
CA GLN A 178 -1.43 7.15 -41.65
C GLN A 178 -1.85 8.62 -41.49
N HIS A 179 -2.97 8.86 -40.79
CA HIS A 179 -3.29 10.18 -40.28
C HIS A 179 -2.34 10.47 -39.11
N ARG A 180 -1.19 11.10 -39.40
CA ARG A 180 -0.23 11.52 -38.37
C ARG A 180 -0.81 12.72 -37.63
N TYR A 181 -1.46 12.49 -36.50
CA TYR A 181 -1.60 13.52 -35.46
C TYR A 181 -0.20 13.80 -34.90
N VAL A 182 0.46 14.83 -35.42
CA VAL A 182 1.67 15.38 -34.81
C VAL A 182 1.21 16.45 -33.82
N ILE A 183 1.09 16.07 -32.55
CA ILE A 183 0.96 17.04 -31.46
C ILE A 183 2.30 17.79 -31.39
N ARG A 184 2.33 19.00 -31.96
CA ARG A 184 3.48 19.91 -31.90
C ARG A 184 3.58 20.55 -30.52
N TYR A 185 4.11 19.83 -29.54
CA TYR A 185 4.61 20.44 -28.28
C TYR A 185 6.06 20.89 -28.46
N SER A 186 6.34 21.82 -29.38
CA SER A 186 7.71 22.39 -29.48
C SER A 186 7.83 23.81 -30.06
N ASP A 187 6.74 24.50 -30.42
CA ASP A 187 6.82 25.82 -31.07
C ASP A 187 6.38 27.00 -30.18
N ARG A 188 6.39 26.86 -28.84
CA ARG A 188 6.12 27.98 -27.90
C ARG A 188 7.38 28.69 -27.38
N ARG A 189 8.58 28.24 -27.75
CA ARG A 189 9.84 28.86 -27.26
C ARG A 189 10.55 29.77 -28.27
N ARG A 190 9.98 29.97 -29.47
CA ARG A 190 10.59 30.80 -30.52
C ARG A 190 9.79 32.06 -30.88
N GLU A 191 8.51 32.14 -30.50
CA GLU A 191 7.71 33.37 -30.64
C GLU A 191 7.92 34.40 -29.52
N SER A 192 8.62 34.03 -28.42
CA SER A 192 9.04 35.00 -27.40
C SER A 192 10.20 35.90 -27.84
N SER A 193 10.87 35.61 -28.95
CA SER A 193 11.98 36.43 -29.45
C SER A 193 11.57 37.41 -30.55
N ARG A 194 10.29 37.47 -30.93
CA ARG A 194 9.79 38.35 -32.01
C ARG A 194 8.73 39.36 -31.58
N LEU A 195 8.46 39.48 -30.28
CA LEU A 195 7.65 40.56 -29.71
C LEU A 195 8.49 41.52 -28.84
N GLU A 196 9.81 41.58 -29.09
CA GLU A 196 10.72 42.50 -28.41
C GLU A 196 11.29 43.58 -29.36
N GLU A 197 10.49 44.06 -30.31
CA GLU A 197 10.73 45.34 -30.97
C GLU A 197 9.44 46.15 -31.08
N LEU A 198 9.02 46.73 -29.95
CA LEU A 198 8.22 47.96 -29.95
C LEU A 198 8.96 49.01 -29.10
N PRO A 199 8.87 50.30 -29.47
CA PRO A 199 9.82 51.30 -29.02
C PRO A 199 9.65 51.68 -27.55
N LYS A 200 10.78 52.02 -26.94
CA LYS A 200 10.91 52.51 -25.57
C LYS A 200 10.13 53.82 -25.40
N GLU A 201 9.15 53.83 -24.50
CA GLU A 201 8.73 55.06 -23.83
C GLU A 201 8.45 54.80 -22.34
N GLU A 202 9.40 55.30 -21.54
CA GLU A 202 9.33 55.83 -20.18
C GLU A 202 8.62 55.07 -19.04
N ARG A 203 9.49 54.48 -18.18
CA ARG A 203 9.57 54.63 -16.70
C ARG A 203 8.21 54.71 -15.94
N LYS A 204 7.91 53.81 -15.00
CA LYS A 204 8.48 53.79 -13.63
C LYS A 204 8.03 52.55 -12.83
N GLU A 205 8.82 52.28 -11.80
CA GLU A 205 8.97 51.10 -10.93
C GLU A 205 7.70 50.62 -10.19
N GLY A 206 7.57 49.31 -9.98
CA GLY A 206 6.54 48.70 -9.11
C GLY A 206 6.60 47.18 -9.06
N THR A 207 6.93 46.64 -7.90
CA THR A 207 7.35 45.26 -7.58
C THR A 207 6.32 44.12 -7.79
N GLY A 208 6.73 43.13 -8.60
CA GLY A 208 6.55 41.67 -8.51
C GLY A 208 5.44 41.03 -7.65
N THR A 209 4.32 40.64 -8.29
CA THR A 209 3.32 39.70 -7.71
C THR A 209 2.71 38.71 -8.72
N ALA A 210 3.35 38.47 -9.88
CA ALA A 210 2.73 37.65 -10.94
C ALA A 210 3.37 36.27 -11.21
N ARG A 211 4.39 35.84 -10.45
CA ARG A 211 5.13 34.59 -10.74
C ARG A 211 4.83 33.40 -9.84
N LEU A 212 4.00 33.53 -8.79
CA LEU A 212 3.84 32.46 -7.79
C LEU A 212 2.58 31.58 -7.97
N VAL A 213 1.68 31.90 -8.88
CA VAL A 213 0.40 31.14 -9.01
C VAL A 213 0.51 29.89 -9.89
N ALA A 214 1.62 29.68 -10.59
CA ALA A 214 1.77 28.57 -11.53
C ALA A 214 2.38 27.29 -10.94
N SER A 215 3.04 27.36 -9.77
CA SER A 215 3.74 26.20 -9.20
C SER A 215 2.89 25.32 -8.27
N SER A 216 1.72 25.78 -7.81
CA SER A 216 0.92 25.08 -6.79
C SER A 216 -0.12 24.10 -7.34
N ILE A 217 -0.35 24.02 -8.66
CA ILE A 217 -1.39 23.15 -9.24
C ILE A 217 -0.86 21.75 -9.61
N PHE A 218 0.46 21.52 -9.57
CA PHE A 218 1.06 20.28 -10.09
C PHE A 218 1.35 19.17 -9.07
N TYR A 219 0.98 19.32 -7.79
CA TYR A 219 1.37 18.36 -6.73
C TYR A 219 0.24 17.49 -6.15
N ILE A 220 -1.01 17.57 -6.65
CA ILE A 220 -2.15 16.82 -6.07
C ILE A 220 -2.81 15.90 -7.11
N ARG A 221 -2.02 15.15 -7.89
CA ARG A 221 -2.58 14.18 -8.85
C ARG A 221 -1.85 12.84 -8.96
N ASP A 222 -1.05 12.50 -7.96
CA ASP A 222 -0.34 11.21 -7.86
C ASP A 222 -0.59 10.45 -6.53
N ILE A 223 -1.65 10.80 -5.79
CA ILE A 223 -2.13 9.97 -4.66
C ILE A 223 -3.64 9.84 -4.79
N LEU A 224 -4.08 8.83 -5.57
CA LEU A 224 -5.32 8.06 -5.43
C LEU A 224 -5.29 6.90 -6.43
#